data_AF-A0A316I0V0-F1
#
_entry.id   AF-A0A316I0V0-F1
#
_cell.length_a   1.000
_cell.length_b   1.000
_cell.length_c   1.000
_cell.angle_alpha   90.00
_cell.angle_beta   90.00
_cell.angle_gamma   90.00
#
_symmetry.space_group_name_H-M   'P 1'
#
loop_
_entity.id
_entity.type
_entity.pdbx_description
1 polymer ?
#
loop_
_entity_poly.entity_id
_entity_poly.type
_entity_poly.pdbx_seq_one_letter_code
_entity_poly.pdbx_strand_id
1 'polypeptide(L)'
;MRATWREINARRWISELSDRIGMAGWTALAVTPALAAEVDQHGAAVRDILVLGVEGAGTVGAVVLLAAYGRGLLDNAVDSDWTPTSWLGVRLMAVCQLAHAHDVKPLTDDVYALPELT
;
A
#
# COMPACT_ATOMS: atom_id res chain seq x y z
N MET A 1 -8.80 -14.80 14.68
CA MET A 1 -9.87 -14.69 13.66
C MET A 1 -9.47 -15.48 12.43
N ARG A 2 -10.40 -16.16 11.74
CA ARG A 2 -10.10 -16.79 10.45
C ARG A 2 -10.05 -15.68 9.39
N ALA A 3 -9.02 -15.68 8.56
CA ALA A 3 -8.90 -14.71 7.47
C ALA A 3 -10.08 -14.86 6.51
N THR A 4 -10.67 -13.74 6.09
CA THR A 4 -11.77 -13.76 5.13
C THR A 4 -11.26 -14.12 3.74
N TRP A 5 -12.14 -14.61 2.86
CA TRP A 5 -11.77 -14.86 1.46
C TRP A 5 -11.21 -13.60 0.77
N ARG A 6 -11.73 -12.41 1.13
CA ARG A 6 -11.24 -11.12 0.60
C ARG A 6 -9.81 -10.84 1.04
N GLU A 7 -9.48 -11.04 2.31
CA GLU A 7 -8.12 -10.88 2.83
C GLU A 7 -7.13 -11.85 2.16
N ILE A 8 -7.52 -13.12 1.98
CA ILE A 8 -6.67 -14.12 1.31
C ILE A 8 -6.37 -13.71 -0.14
N ASN A 9 -7.38 -13.28 -0.89
CA ASN A 9 -7.19 -12.83 -2.28
C ASN A 9 -6.39 -11.53 -2.36
N ALA A 10 -6.58 -10.61 -1.41
CA ALA A 10 -5.82 -9.37 -1.34
C ALA A 10 -4.34 -9.63 -1.06
N ARG A 11 -4.02 -10.49 -0.08
CA ARG A 11 -2.63 -10.89 0.22
C ARG A 11 -1.95 -11.54 -0.98
N ARG A 12 -2.65 -12.46 -1.66
CA ARG A 12 -2.13 -13.11 -2.86
C ARG A 12 -1.76 -12.07 -3.92
N TRP A 13 -2.65 -11.11 -4.17
CA TRP A 13 -2.41 -10.06 -5.15
C TRP A 13 -1.26 -9.12 -4.74
N ILE A 14 -1.15 -8.75 -3.46
CA ILE A 14 -0.03 -7.96 -2.94
C ILE A 14 1.30 -8.71 -3.08
N SER A 15 1.29 -10.02 -2.83
CA SER A 15 2.47 -10.88 -3.04
C SER A 15 2.88 -10.90 -4.51
N GLU A 16 1.93 -11.15 -5.42
CA GLU A 16 2.17 -11.14 -6.87
C GLU A 16 2.67 -9.76 -7.36
N LEU A 17 2.18 -8.66 -6.78
CA LEU A 17 2.69 -7.32 -7.06
C LEU A 17 4.13 -7.13 -6.56
N SER A 18 4.42 -7.58 -5.33
CA SER A 18 5.78 -7.50 -4.75
C SER A 18 6.78 -8.31 -5.57
N ASP A 19 6.36 -9.47 -6.10
CA ASP A 19 7.17 -10.31 -6.99
C ASP A 19 7.45 -9.60 -8.33
N ARG A 20 6.47 -8.87 -8.89
CA ARG A 20 6.65 -8.07 -10.11
C ARG A 20 7.61 -6.89 -9.92
N ILE A 21 7.62 -6.26 -8.74
CA ILE A 21 8.62 -5.24 -8.38
C ILE A 21 10.02 -5.87 -8.36
N GLY A 22 10.10 -7.11 -7.86
CA GLY A 22 11.28 -7.94 -7.95
C GLY A 22 12.44 -7.49 -7.06
N MET A 23 13.43 -8.37 -6.91
CA MET A 23 14.59 -8.13 -6.05
C MET A 23 15.36 -6.86 -6.43
N ALA A 24 15.46 -6.55 -7.72
CA ALA A 24 16.13 -5.34 -8.19
C ALA A 24 15.44 -4.06 -7.69
N GLY A 25 14.11 -3.99 -7.75
CA GLY A 25 13.35 -2.84 -7.24
C GLY A 25 13.49 -2.67 -5.74
N TRP A 26 13.35 -3.77 -4.99
CA TRP A 26 13.52 -3.75 -3.53
C TRP A 26 14.95 -3.43 -3.09
N THR A 27 15.95 -3.90 -3.84
CA THR A 27 17.36 -3.56 -3.59
C THR A 27 17.60 -2.08 -3.84
N ALA A 28 17.11 -1.55 -4.97
CA ALA A 28 17.21 -0.12 -5.28
C ALA A 28 16.59 0.74 -4.18
N LEU A 29 15.42 0.34 -3.66
CA LEU A 29 14.77 1.00 -2.52
C LEU A 29 15.63 0.96 -1.26
N ALA A 30 16.22 -0.18 -0.93
CA ALA A 30 17.04 -0.35 0.27
C ALA A 30 18.35 0.46 0.23
N VAL A 31 18.95 0.64 -0.94
CA VAL A 31 20.27 1.30 -1.09
C VAL A 31 20.18 2.77 -1.54
N THR A 32 18.98 3.27 -1.88
CA THR A 32 18.79 4.63 -2.40
C THR A 32 17.89 5.44 -1.45
N PRO A 33 18.45 6.23 -0.52
CA PRO A 33 17.67 6.99 0.47
C PRO A 33 16.63 7.93 -0.15
N ALA A 34 16.95 8.53 -1.30
CA ALA A 34 16.00 9.38 -2.01
C ALA A 34 14.76 8.60 -2.47
N LEU A 35 14.93 7.39 -3.01
CA LEU A 35 13.81 6.53 -3.40
C LEU A 35 12.99 6.08 -2.17
N ALA A 36 13.65 5.80 -1.05
CA ALA A 36 12.96 5.48 0.20
C ALA A 36 12.08 6.63 0.68
N ALA A 37 12.57 7.87 0.62
CA ALA A 37 11.79 9.06 0.95
C ALA A 37 10.58 9.25 0.03
N GLU A 38 10.74 9.02 -1.28
CA GLU A 38 9.62 9.10 -2.23
C GLU A 38 8.56 8.01 -1.96
N VAL A 39 8.98 6.78 -1.64
CA VAL A 39 8.06 5.69 -1.27
C VAL A 39 7.30 6.01 0.02
N ASP A 40 7.97 6.56 1.03
CA ASP A 40 7.35 6.99 2.28
C ASP A 40 6.29 8.09 2.05
N GLN A 41 6.63 9.12 1.28
CA GLN A 41 5.70 10.19 0.91
C GLN A 41 4.49 9.66 0.14
N HIS A 42 4.70 8.76 -0.82
CA HIS A 42 3.62 8.10 -1.53
C HIS A 42 2.77 7.24 -0.59
N GLY A 43 3.39 6.57 0.39
CA GLY A 43 2.69 5.81 1.42
C GLY A 43 1.77 6.70 2.26
N ALA A 44 2.27 7.83 2.74
CA ALA A 44 1.47 8.81 3.47
C ALA A 44 0.28 9.29 2.63
N ALA A 45 0.51 9.67 1.36
CA ALA A 45 -0.55 10.11 0.46
C ALA A 45 -1.60 9.01 0.20
N VAL A 46 -1.19 7.75 0.04
CA VAL A 46 -2.11 6.61 -0.14
C VAL A 46 -2.94 6.37 1.12
N ARG A 47 -2.33 6.40 2.30
CA ARG A 47 -3.05 6.28 3.57
C ARG A 47 -4.10 7.38 3.71
N ASP A 48 -3.73 8.63 3.45
CA ASP A 48 -4.64 9.77 3.56
C ASP A 48 -5.82 9.65 2.59
N ILE A 49 -5.55 9.26 1.33
CA ILE A 49 -6.60 9.00 0.33
C ILE A 49 -7.57 7.92 0.81
N LEU A 50 -7.05 6.82 1.37
CA LEU A 50 -7.89 5.70 1.79
C LEU A 50 -8.66 6.00 3.09
N VAL A 51 -8.02 6.65 4.06
CA VAL A 51 -8.64 6.99 5.35
C VAL A 51 -9.71 8.06 5.19
N LEU A 52 -9.48 9.07 4.34
CA LEU A 52 -10.39 10.20 4.16
C LEU A 52 -11.39 10.00 3.02
N GLY A 53 -11.03 9.21 2.00
CA GLY A 53 -11.82 9.05 0.78
C GLY A 53 -12.67 7.79 0.71
N VAL A 54 -12.48 6.82 1.61
CA VAL A 54 -13.26 5.57 1.62
C VAL A 54 -14.11 5.50 2.88
N GLU A 55 -15.43 5.61 2.71
CA GLU A 55 -16.37 5.44 3.81
C GLU A 55 -16.25 4.04 4.43
N GLY A 56 -16.15 3.97 5.76
CA GLY A 56 -16.00 2.71 6.49
C GLY A 56 -14.60 2.09 6.44
N ALA A 57 -13.57 2.82 5.98
CA ALA A 57 -12.18 2.32 5.92
C ALA A 57 -11.67 1.71 7.24
N GLY A 58 -12.12 2.23 8.39
CA GLY A 58 -11.77 1.70 9.72
C GLY A 58 -12.32 0.30 10.04
N THR A 59 -13.19 -0.26 9.20
CA THR A 59 -13.80 -1.59 9.43
C THR A 59 -13.26 -2.67 8.48
N VAL A 60 -12.42 -2.29 7.53
CA VAL A 60 -11.85 -3.18 6.52
C VAL A 60 -10.34 -3.31 6.76
N GLY A 61 -9.82 -4.54 6.70
CA GLY A 61 -8.38 -4.76 6.84
C GLY A 61 -7.59 -4.01 5.77
N ALA A 62 -6.49 -3.35 6.17
CA ALA A 62 -5.66 -2.53 5.31
C ALA A 62 -5.28 -3.22 3.99
N VAL A 63 -4.93 -4.51 4.05
CA VAL A 63 -4.53 -5.31 2.89
C VAL A 63 -5.60 -5.33 1.81
N VAL A 64 -6.89 -5.33 2.18
CA VAL A 64 -8.00 -5.33 1.21
C VAL A 64 -8.13 -3.97 0.53
N LEU A 65 -8.07 -2.88 1.31
CA LEU A 65 -8.14 -1.51 0.77
C LEU A 65 -6.95 -1.21 -0.15
N LEU A 66 -5.74 -1.58 0.29
CA LEU A 66 -4.50 -1.37 -0.45
C LEU A 66 -4.44 -2.21 -1.73
N ALA A 67 -4.91 -3.47 -1.68
CA ALA A 67 -5.00 -4.29 -2.88
C ALA A 67 -6.02 -3.73 -3.89
N ALA A 68 -7.18 -3.25 -3.42
CA ALA A 68 -8.17 -2.60 -4.29
C ALA A 68 -7.62 -1.31 -4.91
N TYR A 69 -6.95 -0.49 -4.12
CA TYR A 69 -6.30 0.74 -4.58
C TYR A 69 -5.24 0.47 -5.64
N GLY A 70 -4.33 -0.47 -5.37
CA GLY A 70 -3.27 -0.83 -6.30
C GLY A 70 -3.80 -1.43 -7.61
N ARG A 71 -4.88 -2.23 -7.56
CA ARG A 71 -5.58 -2.69 -8.77
C ARG A 71 -6.13 -1.51 -9.57
N GLY A 72 -6.82 -0.59 -8.91
CA GLY A 72 -7.35 0.61 -9.56
C GLY A 72 -6.26 1.45 -10.23
N LEU A 73 -5.08 1.58 -9.62
CA LEU A 73 -3.94 2.24 -10.26
C LEU A 73 -3.50 1.54 -11.55
N LEU A 74 -3.38 0.21 -11.52
CA LEU A 74 -2.98 -0.57 -12.70
C LEU A 74 -4.05 -0.58 -13.80
N ASP A 75 -5.33 -0.66 -13.43
CA ASP A 75 -6.44 -0.68 -14.39
C ASP A 75 -6.57 0.65 -15.15
N ASN A 76 -6.18 1.77 -14.53
CA ASN A 76 -6.16 3.09 -15.17
C ASN A 76 -4.85 3.38 -15.91
N ALA A 77 -3.85 2.51 -15.79
CA ALA A 77 -2.57 2.67 -16.46
C ALA A 77 -2.63 1.99 -17.84
N VAL A 78 -3.35 2.62 -18.76
CA VAL A 78 -3.44 2.23 -20.17
C VAL A 78 -2.01 2.29 -20.76
N ASP A 79 -1.36 1.14 -20.96
CA ASP A 79 -0.03 0.97 -21.57
C ASP A 79 1.22 1.34 -20.75
N SER A 80 1.19 1.30 -19.40
CA SER A 80 2.41 1.63 -18.64
C SER A 80 3.37 0.44 -18.47
N ASP A 81 4.52 0.48 -19.16
CA ASP A 81 5.76 -0.17 -18.72
C ASP A 81 6.29 0.58 -17.48
N TRP A 82 5.61 0.40 -16.34
CA TRP A 82 6.04 1.02 -15.11
C TRP A 82 7.30 0.34 -14.59
N THR A 83 8.24 1.14 -14.14
CA THR A 83 9.45 0.68 -13.46
C THR A 83 9.35 1.01 -11.97
N PRO A 84 10.09 0.33 -11.09
CA PRO A 84 10.10 0.66 -9.66
C PRO A 84 10.43 2.13 -9.35
N THR A 85 11.13 2.84 -10.24
CA THR A 85 11.47 4.25 -10.05
C THR A 85 10.50 5.23 -10.73
N SER A 86 9.51 4.73 -11.47
CA SER A 86 8.47 5.59 -12.03
C SER A 86 7.48 6.00 -10.95
N TRP A 87 6.74 7.10 -11.15
CA TRP A 87 5.72 7.55 -10.20
C TRP A 87 4.72 6.43 -9.80
N LEU A 88 4.29 5.62 -10.78
CA LEU A 88 3.40 4.48 -10.54
C LEU A 88 4.12 3.37 -9.76
N GLY A 89 5.35 3.02 -10.12
CA GLY A 89 6.12 1.98 -9.41
C GLY A 89 6.43 2.35 -7.96
N VAL A 90 6.82 3.60 -7.69
CA VAL A 90 7.01 4.13 -6.34
C VAL A 90 5.73 4.00 -5.53
N ARG A 91 4.57 4.36 -6.12
CA ARG A 91 3.27 4.23 -5.45
C ARG A 91 2.88 2.78 -5.19
N LEU A 92 3.18 1.85 -6.10
CA LEU A 92 2.93 0.43 -5.92
C LEU A 92 3.85 -0.20 -4.86
N MET A 93 5.11 0.22 -4.77
CA MET A 93 6.00 -0.17 -3.67
C MET A 93 5.47 0.30 -2.32
N ALA A 94 4.97 1.53 -2.24
CA ALA A 94 4.35 2.07 -1.03
C ALA A 94 3.12 1.25 -0.61
N VAL A 95 2.26 0.87 -1.56
CA VAL A 95 1.12 -0.03 -1.34
C VAL A 95 1.55 -1.36 -0.74
N CYS A 96 2.59 -1.99 -1.29
CA CYS A 96 3.13 -3.24 -0.76
C CYS A 96 3.69 -3.09 0.68
N GLN A 97 4.44 -2.01 0.96
CA GLN A 97 4.97 -1.77 2.31
C GLN A 97 3.86 -1.56 3.34
N LEU A 98 2.87 -0.71 3.03
CA LEU A 98 1.72 -0.50 3.91
C LEU A 98 0.93 -1.79 4.14
N ALA A 99 0.74 -2.59 3.09
CA ALA A 99 -0.01 -3.84 3.20
C ALA A 99 0.73 -4.85 4.09
N HIS A 100 2.06 -4.87 4.02
CA HIS A 100 2.88 -5.72 4.89
C HIS A 100 2.88 -5.21 6.35
N ALA A 101 2.91 -3.90 6.56
CA ALA A 101 2.94 -3.30 7.89
C ALA A 101 1.61 -3.45 8.67
N HIS A 102 0.47 -3.30 7.98
CA HIS A 102 -0.85 -3.31 8.63
C HIS A 102 -1.61 -4.64 8.47
N ASP A 103 -1.46 -5.32 7.33
CA ASP A 103 -2.16 -6.57 7.00
C ASP A 103 -3.68 -6.50 7.24
N VAL A 104 -4.20 -7.20 8.27
CA VAL A 104 -5.63 -7.23 8.61
C VAL A 104 -6.07 -6.12 9.56
N LYS A 105 -5.12 -5.34 10.10
CA LYS A 105 -5.45 -4.18 10.91
C LYS A 105 -5.99 -3.06 10.03
N PRO A 106 -6.96 -2.26 10.48
CA PRO A 106 -7.39 -1.07 9.76
C PRO A 106 -6.23 -0.09 9.53
N LEU A 107 -6.29 0.68 8.44
CA LEU A 107 -5.34 1.76 8.14
C LEU A 107 -5.45 2.95 9.13
N THR A 108 -6.49 2.97 9.95
CA THR A 108 -6.78 4.04 10.92
C THR A 108 -6.13 3.81 12.30
N ASP A 109 -5.51 2.66 12.54
CA ASP A 109 -4.97 2.31 13.86
C ASP A 109 -3.84 3.26 14.34
N ASP A 110 -3.23 4.04 13.44
CA ASP A 110 -2.24 5.06 13.79
C ASP A 110 -2.88 6.34 14.37
N VAL A 111 -4.17 6.58 14.13
CA VAL A 111 -4.86 7.84 14.50
C VAL A 111 -5.33 7.83 15.95
N TYR A 112 -5.62 6.65 16.52
CA TYR A 112 -6.06 6.52 17.92
C TYR A 112 -4.92 6.59 18.95
N ALA A 113 -3.67 6.77 18.52
CA ALA A 113 -2.52 6.96 19.40
C ALA A 113 -2.22 8.44 19.72
N LEU A 114 -3.11 9.37 19.35
CA LEU A 114 -3.03 10.74 19.85
C LEU A 114 -3.64 10.78 21.27
N PRO A 115 -2.86 11.13 22.32
CA PRO A 115 -3.45 11.34 23.63
C PRO A 115 -4.51 12.44 23.52
N GLU A 116 -5.69 12.22 24.10
CA GLU A 116 -6.67 13.29 24.25
C GLU A 116 -5.99 14.44 25.00
N LEU A 117 -5.82 15.56 24.31
CA LEU A 117 -5.31 16.78 24.90
C LEU A 117 -6.43 17.34 25.81
N THR A 118 -6.39 16.95 27.09
CA THR A 118 -7.10 17.60 28.19
C THR A 118 -6.39 18.86 28.65
#